data_AF-A0A4Y1ZFL0-F1
#
_entry.id   AF-A0A4Y1ZFL0-F1
#
_cell.length_a   1.000
_cell.length_b   1.000
_cell.length_c   1.000
_cell.angle_alpha   90.00
_cell.angle_beta   90.00
_cell.angle_gamma   90.00
#
_symmetry.space_group_name_H-M   'P 1'
#
loop_
_entity.id
_entity.type
_entity.pdbx_description
1 polymer ?
#
loop_
_entity_poly.entity_id
_entity_poly.type
_entity_poly.pdbx_seq_one_letter_code
_entity_poly.pdbx_strand_id
1 'polypeptide(L)'
;MESYKYIDDRKTIRLFTTTALLKKIFGGQPDNILKPVRELIKTNVDQFPLDQIKQKLKVTNKSFKFTEGEIEELLWTKYGNRYAFSVLSLLYPNLDYKNKFHLDHIFPRSLMRSAKKLKAKGLLKEQVDFCLANHDYIGNLQLLEGTPNQEKSDQPFDEWLNVYCPDDQSRRDFQNKTLYPKCRLKHRKL
;
A
#
# COMPACT_ATOMS: atom_id res chain seq x y z
N MET A 1 2.23 26.18 -7.14
CA MET A 1 3.41 25.32 -7.34
C MET A 1 3.96 24.95 -5.98
N GLU A 2 4.17 23.67 -5.69
CA GLU A 2 4.90 23.28 -4.48
C GLU A 2 6.33 23.80 -4.58
N SER A 3 6.85 24.39 -3.50
CA SER A 3 8.25 24.81 -3.48
C SER A 3 9.17 23.59 -3.58
N TYR A 4 10.05 23.61 -4.59
CA TYR A 4 11.11 22.61 -4.78
C TYR A 4 12.03 22.50 -3.56
N LYS A 5 12.12 23.57 -2.76
CA LYS A 5 12.91 23.65 -1.52
C LYS A 5 12.64 22.51 -0.54
N TYR A 6 11.40 22.04 -0.44
CA TYR A 6 10.99 21.07 0.60
C TYR A 6 10.76 19.65 0.06
N ILE A 7 11.24 19.32 -1.13
CA ILE A 7 11.02 17.99 -1.73
C ILE A 7 11.60 16.88 -0.84
N ASP A 8 12.81 17.05 -0.35
CA ASP A 8 13.48 16.01 0.43
C ASP A 8 12.92 15.92 1.86
N ASP A 9 12.51 17.03 2.45
CA ASP A 9 11.76 17.02 3.72
C ASP A 9 10.44 16.26 3.58
N ARG A 10 9.67 16.48 2.50
CA ARG A 10 8.42 15.75 2.26
C ARG A 10 8.65 14.24 2.14
N LYS A 11 9.69 13.82 1.42
CA LYS A 11 10.08 12.40 1.33
C LYS A 11 10.44 11.83 2.70
N THR A 12 11.23 12.59 3.47
CA THR A 12 11.72 12.18 4.79
C THR A 12 10.58 12.08 5.81
N ILE A 13 9.66 13.04 5.81
CA ILE A 13 8.45 13.05 6.66
C ILE A 13 7.52 11.91 6.27
N ARG A 14 7.33 11.64 4.98
CA ARG A 14 6.54 10.48 4.52
C ARG A 14 7.14 9.18 5.04
N LEU A 15 8.45 8.98 4.87
CA LEU A 15 9.15 7.80 5.40
C LEU A 15 8.99 7.68 6.92
N PHE A 16 9.25 8.76 7.66
CA PHE A 16 9.07 8.81 9.10
C PHE A 16 7.66 8.39 9.51
N THR A 17 6.65 9.01 8.92
CA THR A 17 5.25 8.83 9.28
C THR A 17 4.79 7.40 8.98
N THR A 18 5.09 6.89 7.78
CA THR A 18 4.69 5.53 7.40
C THR A 18 5.41 4.48 8.23
N THR A 19 6.72 4.61 8.47
CA THR A 19 7.44 3.70 9.36
C THR A 19 6.88 3.75 10.78
N ALA A 20 6.62 4.96 11.31
CA ALA A 20 6.12 5.11 12.67
C ALA A 20 4.75 4.47 12.89
N LEU A 21 3.86 4.59 11.89
CA LEU A 21 2.54 3.96 11.90
C LEU A 21 2.64 2.43 11.86
N LEU A 22 3.43 1.89 10.92
CA LEU A 22 3.59 0.44 10.74
C LEU A 22 4.27 -0.23 11.93
N LYS A 23 5.32 0.41 12.49
CA LYS A 23 6.02 -0.03 13.70
C LYS A 23 5.24 0.25 14.99
N LYS A 24 4.10 0.94 14.91
CA LYS A 24 3.27 1.33 16.08
C LYS A 24 4.13 2.05 17.14
N ILE A 25 5.02 2.93 16.68
CA ILE A 25 6.01 3.64 17.51
C ILE A 25 5.35 4.36 18.69
N PHE A 26 4.21 5.01 18.42
CA PHE A 26 3.44 5.78 19.41
C PHE A 26 2.37 4.97 20.14
N GLY A 27 2.34 3.64 19.99
CA GLY A 27 1.44 2.79 20.78
C GLY A 27 1.97 2.55 22.19
N GLY A 28 1.09 2.58 23.20
CA GLY A 28 1.43 2.35 24.60
C GLY A 28 1.59 3.66 25.38
N GLN A 29 2.81 3.98 25.79
CA GLN A 29 3.16 5.24 26.47
C GLN A 29 3.83 6.22 25.50
N PRO A 30 3.06 6.98 24.70
CA PRO A 30 3.61 7.81 23.64
C PRO A 30 4.43 9.00 24.16
N ASP A 31 4.16 9.51 25.36
CA ASP A 31 4.79 10.74 25.88
C ASP A 31 6.31 10.66 25.96
N ASN A 32 6.85 9.48 26.30
CA ASN A 32 8.29 9.22 26.37
C ASN A 32 8.97 9.26 24.99
N ILE A 33 8.20 9.14 23.92
CA ILE A 33 8.66 9.19 22.52
C ILE A 33 8.35 10.57 21.91
N LEU A 34 7.13 11.07 22.12
CA LEU A 34 6.64 12.33 21.56
C LEU A 34 7.45 13.53 22.04
N LYS A 35 7.77 13.61 23.34
CA LYS A 35 8.53 14.74 23.88
C LYS A 35 9.92 14.86 23.22
N PRO A 36 10.78 13.83 23.23
CA PRO A 36 12.07 13.90 22.55
C PRO A 36 11.97 14.20 21.05
N VAL A 37 11.02 13.55 20.34
CA VAL A 37 10.83 13.77 18.90
C VAL A 37 10.41 15.21 18.62
N ARG A 38 9.48 15.75 19.41
CA ARG A 38 9.01 17.14 19.27
C ARG A 38 10.14 18.14 19.49
N GLU A 39 10.98 17.93 20.50
CA GLU A 39 12.11 18.83 20.76
C GLU A 39 13.13 18.79 19.61
N LEU A 40 13.46 17.60 19.08
CA LEU A 40 14.33 17.49 17.90
C LEU A 40 13.76 18.25 16.69
N ILE A 41 12.45 18.14 16.43
CA ILE A 41 11.80 18.87 15.33
C ILE A 41 11.85 20.39 15.56
N LYS A 42 11.66 20.86 16.81
CA LYS A 42 11.74 22.30 17.12
C LYS A 42 13.15 22.86 16.95
N THR A 43 14.19 22.11 17.31
CA THR A 43 15.58 22.60 17.25
C THR A 43 16.18 22.53 15.86
N ASN A 44 15.62 21.71 14.95
CA ASN A 44 16.07 21.58 13.57
C ASN A 44 15.07 22.27 12.62
N VAL A 45 15.24 23.57 12.43
CA VAL A 45 14.31 24.41 11.65
C VAL A 45 14.50 24.33 10.13
N ASP A 46 15.69 23.96 9.68
CA ASP A 46 16.04 23.98 8.25
C ASP A 46 15.68 22.68 7.53
N GLN A 47 15.67 21.55 8.24
CA GLN A 47 15.44 20.21 7.70
C GLN A 47 14.80 19.29 8.74
N PHE A 48 14.00 18.32 8.26
CA PHE A 48 13.38 17.33 9.14
C PHE A 48 14.42 16.35 9.73
N PRO A 49 14.55 16.23 11.06
CA PRO A 49 15.67 15.56 11.72
C PRO A 49 15.49 14.04 11.87
N LEU A 50 15.21 13.34 10.77
CA LEU A 50 14.90 11.90 10.81
C LEU A 50 16.02 11.05 11.43
N ASP A 51 17.29 11.29 11.08
CA ASP A 51 18.38 10.46 11.57
C ASP A 51 18.66 10.68 13.06
N GLN A 52 18.50 11.92 13.54
CA GLN A 52 18.55 12.21 14.98
C GLN A 52 17.41 11.52 15.72
N ILE A 53 16.19 11.51 15.14
CA ILE A 53 15.05 10.77 15.71
C ILE A 53 15.35 9.27 15.75
N LYS A 54 15.82 8.67 14.65
CA LYS A 54 16.18 7.24 14.61
C LYS A 54 17.24 6.90 15.67
N GLN A 55 18.27 7.72 15.81
CA GLN A 55 19.33 7.52 16.80
C GLN A 55 18.77 7.59 18.22
N LYS A 56 17.93 8.58 18.52
CA LYS A 56 17.30 8.75 19.83
C LYS A 56 16.42 7.56 20.20
N LEU A 57 15.71 6.98 19.23
CA LEU A 57 14.78 5.87 19.46
C LEU A 57 15.42 4.48 19.37
N LYS A 58 16.64 4.37 18.83
CA LYS A 58 17.38 3.09 18.69
C LYS A 58 17.62 2.38 20.02
N VAL A 59 17.75 3.13 21.12
CA VAL A 59 17.95 2.58 22.48
C VAL A 59 16.65 2.13 23.16
N THR A 60 15.51 2.30 22.49
CA THR A 60 14.19 1.88 22.99
C THR A 60 13.69 0.67 22.22
N ASN A 61 12.61 0.04 22.69
CA ASN A 61 11.88 -0.96 21.91
C ASN A 61 11.10 -0.37 20.70
N LYS A 62 11.19 0.95 20.46
CA LYS A 62 10.55 1.68 19.36
C LYS A 62 11.56 2.05 18.26
N SER A 63 12.36 1.07 17.83
CA SER A 63 13.26 1.23 16.70
C SER A 63 12.49 1.43 15.39
N PHE A 64 13.05 2.21 14.47
CA PHE A 64 12.55 2.40 13.10
C PHE A 64 13.03 1.32 12.12
N LYS A 65 13.81 0.34 12.60
CA LYS A 65 14.24 -0.81 11.79
C LYS A 65 13.15 -1.89 11.81
N PHE A 66 12.89 -2.46 10.64
CA PHE A 66 12.09 -3.67 10.49
C PHE A 66 13.00 -4.89 10.47
N THR A 67 12.55 -5.98 11.10
CA THR A 67 13.13 -7.32 10.89
C THR A 67 12.49 -7.99 9.68
N GLU A 68 13.11 -9.05 9.16
CA GLU A 68 12.53 -9.84 8.05
C GLU A 68 11.15 -10.39 8.42
N GLY A 69 11.00 -10.98 9.61
CA GLY A 69 9.70 -11.48 10.07
C GLY A 69 8.62 -10.40 10.20
N GLU A 70 9.00 -9.17 10.58
CA GLU A 70 8.05 -8.05 10.58
C GLU A 70 7.62 -7.66 9.16
N ILE A 71 8.55 -7.70 8.20
CA ILE A 71 8.22 -7.45 6.79
C ILE A 71 7.27 -8.55 6.27
N GLU A 72 7.54 -9.81 6.59
CA GLU A 72 6.66 -10.93 6.23
C GLU A 72 5.24 -10.74 6.79
N GLU A 73 5.11 -10.36 8.08
CA GLU A 73 3.81 -10.09 8.68
C GLU A 73 3.06 -8.96 7.94
N LEU A 74 3.76 -7.90 7.54
CA LEU A 74 3.16 -6.82 6.76
C LEU A 74 2.65 -7.29 5.39
N LEU A 75 3.36 -8.21 4.73
CA LEU A 75 2.92 -8.81 3.46
C LEU A 75 1.66 -9.67 3.63
N TRP A 76 1.39 -10.16 4.84
CA TRP A 76 0.17 -10.89 5.18
C TRP A 76 -0.94 -9.99 5.77
N THR A 77 -0.87 -8.68 5.54
CA THR A 77 -1.93 -7.76 5.97
C THR A 77 -3.22 -8.02 5.22
N LYS A 78 -4.33 -8.14 5.96
CA LYS A 78 -5.69 -8.38 5.43
C LYS A 78 -6.48 -7.10 5.17
N TYR A 79 -7.46 -7.20 4.28
CA TYR A 79 -8.51 -6.21 4.10
C TYR A 79 -9.22 -5.92 5.43
N GLY A 80 -9.53 -4.65 5.68
CA GLY A 80 -10.10 -4.19 6.95
C GLY A 80 -9.08 -3.99 8.07
N ASN A 81 -7.82 -4.43 7.90
CA ASN A 81 -6.75 -4.06 8.83
C ASN A 81 -6.50 -2.54 8.72
N ARG A 82 -6.48 -1.84 9.85
CA ARG A 82 -6.25 -0.38 9.93
C ARG A 82 -4.93 0.09 9.30
N TYR A 83 -3.96 -0.81 9.10
CA TYR A 83 -2.66 -0.51 8.49
C TYR A 83 -2.56 -0.93 7.01
N ALA A 84 -3.59 -1.58 6.44
CA ALA A 84 -3.55 -2.04 5.04
C ALA A 84 -3.26 -0.90 4.06
N PHE A 85 -3.86 0.27 4.29
CA PHE A 85 -3.57 1.48 3.52
C PHE A 85 -2.09 1.89 3.62
N SER A 86 -1.55 1.96 4.83
CA SER A 86 -0.14 2.33 5.06
C SER A 86 0.82 1.36 4.37
N VAL A 87 0.56 0.05 4.44
CA VAL A 87 1.36 -0.97 3.76
C VAL A 87 1.32 -0.77 2.25
N LEU A 88 0.13 -0.65 1.65
CA LEU A 88 0.00 -0.41 0.22
C LEU A 88 0.66 0.91 -0.20
N SER A 89 0.57 1.96 0.62
CA SER A 89 1.15 3.27 0.28
C SER A 89 2.67 3.26 0.09
N LEU A 90 3.36 2.25 0.67
CA LEU A 90 4.79 2.01 0.42
C LEU A 90 5.04 1.36 -0.94
N LEU A 91 4.12 0.50 -1.36
CA LEU A 91 4.16 -0.20 -2.64
C LEU A 91 3.77 0.71 -3.81
N TYR A 92 3.05 1.80 -3.53
CA TYR A 92 2.60 2.79 -4.50
C TYR A 92 3.28 4.15 -4.27
N PRO A 93 4.58 4.30 -4.59
CA PRO A 93 5.32 5.54 -4.32
C PRO A 93 4.80 6.72 -5.15
N ASN A 94 4.23 6.46 -6.32
CA ASN A 94 3.89 7.44 -7.36
C ASN A 94 2.41 7.92 -7.33
N LEU A 95 1.61 7.49 -6.34
CA LEU A 95 0.24 7.98 -6.20
C LEU A 95 0.21 9.41 -5.64
N ASP A 96 -0.69 10.23 -6.17
CA ASP A 96 -0.93 11.59 -5.67
C ASP A 96 -1.95 11.57 -4.53
N TYR A 97 -1.46 11.37 -3.30
CA TYR A 97 -2.28 11.30 -2.08
C TYR A 97 -3.03 12.61 -1.72
N LYS A 98 -3.02 13.63 -2.56
CA LYS A 98 -4.01 14.73 -2.51
C LYS A 98 -5.42 14.23 -2.84
N ASN A 99 -5.51 13.20 -3.67
CA ASN A 99 -6.76 12.53 -3.99
C ASN A 99 -7.17 11.55 -2.88
N LYS A 100 -8.48 11.31 -2.74
CA LYS A 100 -9.01 10.33 -1.79
C LYS A 100 -8.91 8.93 -2.40
N PHE A 101 -8.05 8.10 -1.84
CA PHE A 101 -7.90 6.69 -2.20
C PHE A 101 -8.71 5.78 -1.28
N HIS A 102 -9.21 4.70 -1.86
CA HIS A 102 -9.90 3.61 -1.21
C HIS A 102 -9.12 2.31 -1.37
N LEU A 103 -9.26 1.42 -0.39
CA LEU A 103 -8.82 0.04 -0.51
C LEU A 103 -9.81 -0.72 -1.37
N ASP A 104 -9.31 -1.40 -2.41
CA ASP A 104 -10.10 -2.23 -3.30
C ASP A 104 -9.43 -3.59 -3.52
N HIS A 105 -10.23 -4.59 -3.91
CA HIS A 105 -9.73 -5.89 -4.33
C HIS A 105 -9.41 -5.88 -5.82
N ILE A 106 -8.17 -6.23 -6.20
CA ILE A 106 -7.74 -6.34 -7.61
C ILE A 106 -8.67 -7.30 -8.33
N PHE A 107 -8.71 -8.57 -7.89
CA PHE A 107 -9.69 -9.54 -8.34
C PHE A 107 -10.96 -9.46 -7.48
N PRO A 108 -12.16 -9.41 -8.09
CA PRO A 108 -13.41 -9.29 -7.34
C PRO A 108 -13.52 -10.32 -6.22
N ARG A 109 -13.82 -9.83 -5.01
CA ARG A 109 -13.97 -10.68 -3.82
C ARG A 109 -15.02 -11.78 -4.04
N SER A 110 -16.09 -11.46 -4.78
CA SER A 110 -17.19 -12.35 -5.16
C SER A 110 -16.78 -13.47 -6.12
N LEU A 111 -15.71 -13.28 -6.89
CA LEU A 111 -15.08 -14.31 -7.73
C LEU A 111 -14.15 -15.18 -6.88
N MET A 112 -13.23 -14.54 -6.14
CA MET A 112 -12.17 -15.21 -5.38
C MET A 112 -12.70 -16.08 -4.22
N ARG A 113 -13.93 -15.84 -3.76
CA ARG A 113 -14.61 -16.65 -2.73
C ARG A 113 -15.39 -17.85 -3.27
N SER A 114 -15.50 -18.01 -4.59
CA SER A 114 -16.35 -19.04 -5.19
C SER A 114 -15.55 -20.09 -5.94
N ALA A 115 -15.36 -21.26 -5.32
CA ALA A 115 -14.73 -22.41 -5.96
C ALA A 115 -15.37 -22.75 -7.32
N LYS A 116 -16.70 -22.65 -7.42
CA LYS A 116 -17.44 -22.89 -8.67
C LYS A 116 -17.05 -21.89 -9.76
N LYS A 117 -17.02 -20.59 -9.46
CA LYS A 117 -16.65 -19.56 -10.45
C LYS A 117 -15.17 -19.70 -10.88
N LEU A 118 -14.28 -20.00 -9.94
CA LEU A 118 -12.86 -20.22 -10.22
C LEU A 118 -12.63 -21.46 -11.10
N LYS A 119 -13.31 -22.59 -10.79
CA LYS A 119 -13.28 -23.79 -11.64
C LYS A 119 -13.83 -23.53 -13.05
N ALA A 120 -14.91 -22.75 -13.16
CA ALA A 120 -15.47 -22.36 -14.45
C ALA A 120 -14.51 -21.50 -15.29
N LYS A 121 -13.56 -20.79 -14.65
CA LYS A 121 -12.47 -20.07 -15.33
C LYS A 121 -11.28 -20.99 -15.72
N GLY A 122 -11.36 -22.28 -15.39
CA GLY A 122 -10.39 -23.30 -15.78
C GLY A 122 -9.21 -23.46 -14.82
N LEU A 123 -9.36 -23.04 -13.56
CA LEU A 123 -8.30 -23.14 -12.54
C LEU A 123 -8.21 -24.57 -11.99
N LEU A 124 -6.98 -25.02 -11.77
CA LEU A 124 -6.69 -26.27 -11.10
C LEU A 124 -7.04 -26.19 -9.61
N LYS A 125 -7.19 -27.36 -8.97
CA LYS A 125 -7.60 -27.44 -7.57
C LYS A 125 -6.66 -26.62 -6.66
N GLU A 126 -5.34 -26.74 -6.83
CA GLU A 126 -4.40 -26.00 -5.97
C GLU A 126 -4.55 -24.48 -6.13
N GLN A 127 -4.82 -24.01 -7.35
CA GLN A 127 -5.04 -22.58 -7.62
C GLN A 127 -6.34 -22.09 -7.00
N VAL A 128 -7.42 -22.89 -7.08
CA VAL A 128 -8.69 -22.58 -6.43
C VAL A 128 -8.51 -22.47 -4.92
N ASP A 129 -7.83 -23.44 -4.30
CA ASP A 129 -7.57 -23.46 -2.86
C ASP A 129 -6.72 -22.26 -2.43
N PHE A 130 -5.71 -21.90 -3.23
CA PHE A 130 -4.91 -20.69 -3.03
C PHE A 130 -5.77 -19.41 -3.08
N CYS A 131 -6.61 -19.24 -4.11
CA CYS A 131 -7.47 -18.06 -4.22
C CYS A 131 -8.42 -17.94 -3.03
N LEU A 132 -9.07 -19.04 -2.64
CA LEU A 132 -10.00 -19.08 -1.51
C LEU A 132 -9.31 -18.68 -0.20
N ALA A 133 -8.11 -19.20 0.04
CA ALA A 133 -7.33 -18.89 1.23
C ALA A 133 -6.82 -17.44 1.24
N ASN A 134 -6.48 -16.88 0.07
CA ASN A 134 -5.70 -15.64 -0.01
C ASN A 134 -6.46 -14.39 -0.50
N HIS A 135 -7.76 -14.50 -0.78
CA HIS A 135 -8.54 -13.44 -1.43
C HIS A 135 -8.56 -12.07 -0.72
N ASP A 136 -8.41 -12.03 0.61
CA ASP A 136 -8.48 -10.79 1.41
C ASP A 136 -7.10 -10.24 1.79
N TYR A 137 -6.00 -10.82 1.32
CA TYR A 137 -4.64 -10.38 1.68
C TYR A 137 -4.08 -9.32 0.73
N ILE A 138 -3.05 -8.60 1.16
CA ILE A 138 -2.42 -7.47 0.44
C ILE A 138 -2.09 -7.78 -1.02
N GLY A 139 -1.77 -9.04 -1.34
CA GLY A 139 -1.47 -9.48 -2.70
C GLY A 139 -2.66 -9.37 -3.67
N ASN A 140 -3.89 -9.29 -3.15
CA ASN A 140 -5.10 -9.01 -3.91
C ASN A 140 -5.69 -7.63 -3.60
N LEU A 141 -4.97 -6.74 -2.91
CA LEU A 141 -5.45 -5.40 -2.58
C LEU A 141 -4.72 -4.32 -3.37
N GLN A 142 -5.44 -3.24 -3.66
CA GLN A 142 -4.92 -2.06 -4.35
C GLN A 142 -5.48 -0.77 -3.76
N LEU A 143 -4.82 0.34 -4.07
CA LEU A 143 -5.35 1.68 -3.84
C LEU A 143 -5.95 2.20 -5.15
N LEU A 144 -7.24 2.50 -5.13
CA LEU A 144 -7.95 3.14 -6.23
C LEU A 144 -8.55 4.46 -5.79
N GLU A 145 -8.57 5.44 -6.69
CA GLU A 145 -9.28 6.71 -6.45
C GLU A 145 -10.80 6.48 -6.38
N GLY A 146 -11.52 7.41 -5.75
CA GLY A 146 -12.96 7.28 -5.49
C GLY A 146 -13.82 6.96 -6.72
N THR A 147 -13.71 7.75 -7.79
CA THR A 147 -14.52 7.54 -9.00
C THR A 147 -14.19 6.21 -9.70
N PRO A 148 -12.91 5.89 -10.01
CA PRO A 148 -12.55 4.60 -10.60
C PRO A 148 -12.98 3.39 -9.75
N ASN A 149 -12.91 3.50 -8.42
CA ASN A 149 -13.35 2.45 -7.51
C ASN A 149 -14.87 2.17 -7.60
N GLN A 150 -15.68 3.22 -7.72
CA GLN A 150 -17.14 3.08 -7.88
C GLN A 150 -17.50 2.47 -9.25
N GLU A 151 -16.80 2.87 -10.31
CA GLU A 151 -17.00 2.32 -11.65
C GLU A 151 -16.60 0.85 -11.76
N LYS A 152 -15.50 0.46 -11.09
CA LYS A 152 -15.01 -0.92 -11.10
C LYS A 152 -16.00 -1.89 -10.45
N SER A 153 -16.49 -1.59 -9.24
CA SER A 153 -17.46 -2.44 -8.53
C SER A 153 -17.05 -3.93 -8.55
N ASP A 154 -17.98 -4.83 -8.94
CA ASP A 154 -17.75 -6.28 -9.10
C ASP A 154 -17.22 -6.69 -10.48
N GLN A 155 -16.87 -5.75 -11.37
CA GLN A 155 -16.38 -6.09 -12.70
C GLN A 155 -15.03 -6.82 -12.65
N PRO A 156 -14.79 -7.78 -13.56
CA PRO A 156 -13.46 -8.36 -13.74
C PRO A 156 -12.42 -7.28 -14.02
N PHE A 157 -11.28 -7.35 -13.30
CA PHE A 157 -10.24 -6.34 -13.37
C PHE A 157 -9.78 -6.02 -14.80
N ASP A 158 -9.55 -7.06 -15.61
CA ASP A 158 -9.05 -6.89 -16.97
C ASP A 158 -10.08 -6.25 -17.90
N GLU A 159 -11.38 -6.52 -17.69
CA GLU A 159 -12.48 -5.90 -18.45
C GLU A 159 -12.58 -4.42 -18.10
N TRP A 160 -12.60 -4.10 -16.80
CA TRP A 160 -12.61 -2.72 -16.32
C TRP A 160 -11.38 -1.94 -16.80
N LEU A 161 -10.19 -2.53 -16.72
CA LEU A 161 -8.94 -1.89 -17.14
C LEU A 161 -8.94 -1.56 -18.65
N ASN A 162 -9.58 -2.39 -19.49
CA ASN A 162 -9.67 -2.12 -20.92
C ASN A 162 -10.57 -0.91 -21.25
N VAL A 163 -11.58 -0.64 -20.41
CA VAL A 163 -12.46 0.53 -20.55
C VAL A 163 -11.78 1.77 -19.97
N TYR A 164 -11.18 1.63 -18.77
CA TYR A 164 -10.54 2.72 -18.05
C TYR A 164 -9.22 3.17 -18.68
N CYS A 165 -8.48 2.26 -19.31
CA CYS A 165 -7.24 2.52 -20.04
C CYS A 165 -7.35 2.00 -21.48
N PRO A 166 -8.05 2.74 -22.36
CA PRO A 166 -8.35 2.28 -23.72
C PRO A 166 -7.09 2.21 -24.60
N ASP A 167 -6.11 3.07 -24.35
CA ASP A 167 -4.90 3.23 -25.15
C ASP A 167 -3.61 2.80 -24.40
N ASP A 168 -2.51 2.64 -25.15
CA ASP A 168 -1.24 2.20 -24.59
C ASP A 168 -0.61 3.19 -23.60
N GLN A 169 -0.88 4.49 -23.75
CA GLN A 169 -0.33 5.52 -22.87
C GLN A 169 -1.03 5.48 -21.51
N SER A 170 -2.37 5.46 -21.47
CA SER A 170 -3.14 5.33 -20.22
C SER A 170 -2.81 4.03 -19.47
N ARG A 171 -2.60 2.92 -20.19
CA ARG A 171 -2.14 1.65 -19.59
C ARG A 171 -0.77 1.77 -18.95
N ARG A 172 0.20 2.41 -19.62
CA ARG A 172 1.54 2.64 -19.05
C ARG A 172 1.47 3.53 -17.83
N ASP A 173 0.66 4.59 -17.86
CA ASP A 173 0.50 5.49 -16.74
C ASP A 173 -0.12 4.79 -15.52
N PHE A 174 -1.12 3.94 -15.74
CA PHE A 174 -1.67 3.08 -14.69
C PHE A 174 -0.63 2.10 -14.14
N GLN A 175 0.14 1.42 -14.99
CA GLN A 175 1.21 0.50 -14.58
C GLN A 175 2.37 1.19 -13.86
N ASN A 176 2.66 2.45 -14.17
CA ASN A 176 3.71 3.22 -13.49
C ASN A 176 3.25 3.70 -12.09
N LYS A 177 1.93 3.82 -11.89
CA LYS A 177 1.31 4.21 -10.62
C LYS A 177 0.94 3.03 -9.75
N THR A 178 0.83 1.82 -10.32
CA THR A 178 0.39 0.61 -9.63
C THR A 178 1.43 -0.50 -9.66
N LEU A 179 1.26 -1.53 -8.83
CA LEU A 179 2.07 -2.76 -8.87
C LEU A 179 1.63 -3.73 -9.97
N TYR A 180 0.75 -3.30 -10.87
CA TYR A 180 0.25 -4.18 -11.91
C TYR A 180 1.40 -4.56 -12.87
N PRO A 181 1.73 -5.86 -12.98
CA PRO A 181 2.90 -6.29 -13.74
C PRO A 181 2.74 -5.90 -15.22
N LYS A 182 3.85 -5.43 -15.82
CA LYS A 182 3.93 -4.98 -17.23
C LYS A 182 3.69 -6.09 -18.27
N CYS A 183 3.31 -7.29 -17.85
CA CYS A 183 3.11 -8.44 -18.71
C CYS A 183 1.81 -8.28 -19.52
N ARG A 184 1.90 -8.46 -20.85
CA ARG A 184 0.74 -8.40 -21.76
C ARG A 184 -0.41 -9.27 -21.27
N LEU A 185 -1.59 -8.65 -21.15
CA LEU A 185 -2.89 -9.19 -20.71
C LEU A 185 -3.37 -10.47 -21.42
N LYS A 186 -2.71 -10.93 -22.49
CA LYS A 186 -3.24 -12.02 -23.33
C LYS A 186 -3.22 -13.42 -22.69
N HIS A 187 -2.57 -13.61 -21.53
CA HIS A 187 -2.31 -14.97 -21.02
C HIS A 187 -2.59 -15.18 -19.52
N ARG A 188 -3.23 -14.24 -18.82
CA ARG A 188 -3.64 -14.49 -17.42
C ARG A 188 -5.04 -15.11 -17.38
N LYS A 189 -5.10 -16.44 -17.29
CA LYS A 189 -6.20 -17.08 -16.58
C LYS A 189 -5.85 -16.98 -15.10
N LEU A 190 -6.51 -16.04 -14.40
CA LEU A 190 -6.45 -15.71 -12.96
C LEU A 190 -5.14 -16.08 -12.24
#